data_AF-A0A5D3FMA4-F1
#
_entry.id   AF-A0A5D3FMA4-F1
#
_cell.length_a   1.000
_cell.length_b   1.000
_cell.length_c   1.000
_cell.angle_alpha   90.00
_cell.angle_beta   90.00
_cell.angle_gamma   90.00
#
_symmetry.space_group_name_H-M   'P 1'
#
loop_
_entity.id
_entity.type
_entity.pdbx_description
1 polymer ?
#
loop_
_entity_poly.entity_id
_entity_poly.type
_entity_poly.pdbx_seq_one_letter_code
_entity_poly.pdbx_strand_id
1 'polypeptide(L)'
;MPGFDTTQDLLGPIVVELGEELTATARFDARVTHVLTETVDAPIWVIGCHYSIGLKQENGEWRACSSRVRVMYEEGNPALETAARERVQLSSL
;
A
#
# COMPACT_ATOMS: atom_id res chain seq x y z
N MET A 1 3.67 -0.69 -5.58
CA MET A 1 4.69 -1.70 -5.89
C MET A 1 4.65 -1.95 -7.40
N PRO A 2 5.74 -1.72 -8.16
CA PRO A 2 5.73 -1.88 -9.62
C PRO A 2 5.74 -3.36 -10.02
N GLY A 3 5.26 -3.68 -11.22
CA GLY A 3 5.34 -5.03 -11.83
C GLY A 3 4.06 -5.85 -11.80
N PHE A 4 3.07 -5.47 -10.98
CA PHE A 4 1.73 -6.03 -11.05
C PHE A 4 0.95 -5.45 -12.23
N ASP A 5 0.01 -6.22 -12.77
CA ASP A 5 -0.95 -5.73 -13.76
C ASP A 5 -1.90 -4.71 -13.14
N THR A 6 -2.30 -4.95 -11.89
CA THR A 6 -3.19 -4.06 -11.15
C THR A 6 -2.88 -4.14 -9.66
N THR A 7 -2.98 -3.01 -9.00
CA THR A 7 -3.01 -2.91 -7.54
C THR A 7 -4.18 -2.02 -7.13
N GLN A 8 -4.93 -2.44 -6.13
CA GLN A 8 -6.02 -1.66 -5.53
C GLN A 8 -5.82 -1.59 -4.02
N ASP A 9 -5.73 -0.36 -3.50
CA ASP A 9 -5.66 -0.09 -2.07
C ASP A 9 -7.04 0.39 -1.61
N LEU A 10 -7.86 -0.52 -1.08
CA LEU A 10 -9.16 -0.17 -0.53
C LEU A 10 -8.99 0.28 0.92
N LEU A 11 -9.20 1.57 1.17
CA LEU A 11 -9.06 2.18 2.49
C LEU A 11 -10.36 2.03 3.29
N GLY A 12 -10.24 1.62 4.55
CA GLY A 12 -11.31 1.67 5.53
C GLY A 12 -11.53 3.09 6.07
N PRO A 13 -12.33 3.22 7.13
CA PRO A 13 -12.53 4.50 7.81
C PRO A 13 -11.20 5.11 8.26
N ILE A 14 -11.02 6.40 7.98
CA ILE A 14 -9.81 7.15 8.32
C ILE A 14 -10.07 7.96 9.57
N VAL A 15 -9.29 7.69 10.62
CA VAL A 15 -9.27 8.50 11.84
C VAL A 15 -8.07 9.43 11.77
N VAL A 16 -8.31 10.73 11.93
CA VAL A 16 -7.27 11.76 11.92
C VAL A 16 -7.15 12.37 13.30
N GLU A 17 -5.94 12.31 13.86
CA GLU A 17 -5.57 13.03 15.08
C GLU A 17 -4.70 14.22 14.70
N LEU A 18 -5.14 15.42 15.07
CA LEU A 18 -4.32 16.63 14.93
C LEU A 18 -3.20 16.57 15.97
N GLY A 19 -1.97 16.83 15.53
CA GLY A 19 -0.80 16.98 16.38
C GLY A 19 -0.58 18.43 16.79
N GLU A 20 0.63 18.73 17.24
CA GLU A 20 1.05 20.10 17.50
C GLU A 20 1.32 20.86 16.19
N GLU A 21 1.23 22.20 16.27
CA GLU A 21 1.44 23.12 15.16
C GLU A 21 0.59 22.78 13.93
N LEU A 22 1.24 22.29 12.87
CA LEU A 22 0.72 22.02 11.54
C LEU A 22 0.96 20.55 11.18
N THR A 23 0.76 19.65 12.15
CA THR A 23 0.95 18.21 11.97
C THR A 23 -0.34 17.44 12.25
N ALA A 24 -0.47 16.26 11.65
CA ALA A 24 -1.55 15.32 11.96
C ALA A 24 -1.09 13.88 11.70
N THR A 25 -1.78 12.91 12.30
CA THR A 25 -1.61 11.49 12.01
C THR A 25 -2.93 10.91 11.55
N ALA A 26 -2.95 10.32 10.35
CA ALA A 26 -4.07 9.55 9.84
C ALA A 26 -3.82 8.05 10.07
N ARG A 27 -4.79 7.35 10.64
CA ARG A 27 -4.75 5.89 10.83
C ARG A 27 -5.97 5.24 10.23
N PHE A 28 -5.74 4.13 9.54
CA PHE A 28 -6.79 3.36 8.87
C PHE A 28 -6.32 1.94 8.60
N ASP A 29 -7.27 1.01 8.58
CA ASP A 29 -7.03 -0.30 7.99
C ASP A 29 -7.25 -0.25 6.49
N ALA A 30 -6.52 -1.07 5.75
CA ALA A 30 -6.66 -1.20 4.32
C ALA A 30 -6.62 -2.67 3.89
N ARG A 31 -7.27 -2.94 2.77
CA ARG A 31 -7.12 -4.18 2.01
C ARG A 31 -6.46 -3.86 0.69
N VAL A 32 -5.24 -4.32 0.51
CA VAL A 32 -4.46 -4.13 -0.71
C VAL A 32 -4.57 -5.39 -1.54
N THR A 33 -5.05 -5.28 -2.78
CA THR A 33 -5.17 -6.40 -3.72
C THR A 33 -4.21 -6.19 -4.86
N HIS A 34 -3.37 -7.19 -5.10
CA HIS A 34 -2.42 -7.25 -6.21
C HIS A 34 -2.84 -8.33 -7.19
N VAL A 35 -2.76 -8.01 -8.49
CA VAL A 35 -3.07 -8.95 -9.58
C VAL A 35 -1.88 -9.10 -10.51
N LEU A 36 -1.50 -10.33 -10.81
CA LEU A 36 -0.51 -10.68 -11.84
C LEU A 36 -1.01 -11.89 -12.64
N THR A 37 -1.53 -11.62 -13.83
CA THR A 37 -2.25 -12.60 -14.68
C THR A 37 -1.34 -13.59 -15.39
N GLU A 38 -0.03 -13.33 -15.47
CA GLU A 38 0.96 -14.27 -16.01
C GLU A 38 1.07 -15.55 -15.15
N THR A 39 0.60 -15.53 -13.91
CA THR A 39 0.51 -16.72 -13.05
C THR A 39 -0.85 -17.38 -13.19
N VAL A 40 -0.91 -18.47 -13.97
CA VAL A 40 -2.17 -19.09 -14.41
C VAL A 40 -3.06 -19.58 -13.25
N ASP A 41 -2.47 -20.11 -12.18
CA ASP A 41 -3.23 -20.83 -11.14
C ASP A 41 -3.61 -19.96 -9.92
N ALA A 42 -2.90 -18.85 -9.68
CA ALA A 42 -3.14 -18.02 -8.50
C ALA A 42 -2.72 -16.56 -8.75
N PRO A 43 -3.51 -15.81 -9.56
CA PRO A 43 -3.14 -14.47 -10.03
C PRO A 43 -3.41 -13.35 -9.02
N ILE A 44 -3.87 -13.67 -7.80
CA ILE A 44 -4.30 -12.68 -6.80
C ILE A 44 -3.52 -12.88 -5.50
N TRP A 45 -3.04 -11.76 -4.95
CA TRP A 45 -2.52 -11.65 -3.59
C TRP A 45 -3.18 -10.48 -2.87
N VAL A 46 -3.66 -10.71 -1.66
CA VAL A 46 -4.34 -9.72 -0.84
C VAL A 46 -3.60 -9.55 0.47
N ILE A 47 -3.40 -8.31 0.89
CA ILE A 47 -2.78 -7.95 2.16
C ILE A 47 -3.77 -7.12 2.97
N GLY A 48 -4.08 -7.57 4.18
CA GLY A 48 -4.75 -6.75 5.18
C GLY A 48 -3.71 -6.05 6.04
N CYS A 49 -3.77 -4.72 6.12
CA CYS A 49 -2.77 -3.95 6.85
C CYS A 49 -3.36 -2.73 7.56
N HIS A 50 -2.65 -2.27 8.59
CA HIS A 50 -2.94 -1.03 9.30
C HIS A 50 -1.91 0.02 8.91
N TYR A 51 -2.37 1.17 8.43
CA TYR A 51 -1.53 2.31 8.10
C TYR A 51 -1.52 3.35 9.22
N SER A 52 -0.35 3.95 9.42
CA SER A 52 -0.18 5.21 10.14
C SER A 52 0.58 6.17 9.23
N ILE A 53 -0.13 7.19 8.74
CA ILE A 53 0.40 8.22 7.84
C ILE A 53 0.61 9.50 8.63
N GLY A 54 1.85 9.99 8.67
CA GLY A 54 2.14 11.33 9.19
C GLY A 54 1.84 12.37 8.13
N LEU A 55 1.18 13.44 8.53
CA LEU A 55 0.81 14.59 7.70
C LEU A 55 1.47 15.85 8.27
N LYS A 56 1.90 16.73 7.37
CA LYS A 56 2.39 18.07 7.71
C LYS A 56 1.77 19.08 6.77
N GLN A 57 1.34 20.23 7.29
CA GLN A 57 0.87 21.35 6.48
C GLN A 57 2.08 22.20 6.05
N GLU A 58 2.20 22.42 4.75
CA GLU A 58 3.24 23.25 4.15
C GLU A 58 2.57 24.17 3.13
N ASN A 59 2.78 25.48 3.25
CA ASN A 59 2.17 26.50 2.39
C ASN A 59 0.63 26.40 2.29
N GLY A 60 -0.03 26.04 3.40
CA GLY A 60 -1.49 25.88 3.46
C GLY A 60 -2.02 24.52 2.97
N GLU A 61 -1.15 23.64 2.45
CA GLU A 61 -1.54 22.33 1.94
C GLU A 61 -1.04 21.21 2.84
N TRP A 62 -1.88 20.19 3.08
CA TRP A 62 -1.47 18.98 3.80
C TRP A 62 -0.73 18.01 2.89
N ARG A 63 0.42 17.53 3.33
CA ARG A 63 1.25 16.56 2.63
C ARG A 63 1.57 15.37 3.53
N ALA A 64 1.55 14.17 2.98
CA ALA A 64 2.07 13.00 3.66
C ALA A 64 3.60 13.11 3.79
N CYS A 65 4.10 13.04 5.02
CA CYS A 65 5.52 13.17 5.35
C CYS A 65 6.13 11.87 5.89
N SER A 66 5.30 10.91 6.31
CA SER A 66 5.75 9.58 6.69
C SER A 66 4.65 8.54 6.49
N SER A 67 5.04 7.28 6.31
CA SER A 67 4.14 6.15 6.23
C SER A 67 4.72 4.98 7.03
N ARG A 68 3.90 4.37 7.88
CA ARG A 68 4.18 3.09 8.52
C ARG A 68 3.05 2.14 8.21
N VAL A 69 3.40 0.90 7.87
CA VAL A 69 2.45 -0.16 7.57
C VAL A 69 2.72 -1.33 8.50
N ARG A 70 1.67 -1.82 9.16
CA ARG A 70 1.70 -3.09 9.87
C ARG A 70 0.83 -4.08 9.11
N VAL A 71 1.46 -5.08 8.50
CA VAL A 71 0.74 -6.22 7.91
C VAL A 71 0.06 -7.00 9.03
N MET A 72 -1.21 -7.32 8.84
CA MET A 72 -2.03 -8.07 9.79
C MET A 72 -2.31 -9.48 9.29
N TYR A 73 -2.57 -9.62 7.99
CA TYR A 73 -2.77 -10.91 7.33
C TYR A 73 -2.47 -10.82 5.85
N GLU A 74 -2.33 -11.99 5.23
CA GLU A 74 -2.21 -12.17 3.80
C GLU A 74 -3.13 -13.30 3.33
N GLU A 75 -3.70 -13.16 2.13
CA GLU A 75 -4.55 -14.15 1.47
C GLU A 75 -4.12 -14.31 0.01
N GLY A 76 -4.25 -15.51 -0.55
CA GLY A 76 -3.85 -15.78 -1.94
C GLY A 76 -2.36 -16.10 -2.07
N ASN A 77 -1.72 -15.59 -3.11
CA ASN A 77 -0.37 -16.01 -3.52
C ASN A 77 0.71 -14.95 -3.22
N PRO A 78 1.42 -15.00 -2.08
CA PRO A 78 2.47 -14.03 -1.77
C PRO A 78 3.68 -14.12 -2.71
N ALA A 79 3.87 -15.23 -3.43
CA ALA A 79 4.96 -15.37 -4.40
C ALA A 79 4.84 -14.39 -5.59
N LEU A 80 3.66 -13.78 -5.79
CA LEU A 80 3.47 -12.74 -6.79
C LEU A 80 4.31 -11.50 -6.53
N GLU A 81 4.72 -11.23 -5.28
CA GLU A 81 5.64 -10.14 -4.99
C GLU A 81 6.97 -10.32 -5.73
N THR A 82 7.54 -11.52 -5.62
CA THR A 82 8.80 -11.86 -6.29
C THR A 82 8.64 -11.81 -7.81
N ALA A 83 7.58 -12.42 -8.35
CA ALA A 83 7.31 -12.43 -9.78
C ALA A 83 7.13 -11.00 -10.35
N ALA A 84 6.41 -10.12 -9.65
CA ALA A 84 6.27 -8.72 -10.04
C ALA A 84 7.62 -7.98 -10.05
N ARG A 85 8.48 -8.22 -9.05
CA ARG A 85 9.83 -7.63 -9.00
C ARG A 85 10.71 -8.11 -10.16
N GLU A 86 10.66 -9.40 -10.48
CA GLU A 86 11.41 -9.99 -11.60
C GLU A 86 10.96 -9.39 -12.95
N ARG A 87 9.65 -9.22 -13.15
CA ARG A 87 9.10 -8.59 -14.37
C ARG A 87 9.63 -7.18 -14.60
N VAL A 88 9.76 -6.37 -13.55
CA VAL A 88 10.33 -5.02 -13.63
C VAL A 88 11.81 -5.06 -14.02
N GLN A 89 12.58 -6.01 -13.46
CA GLN A 89 14.00 -6.17 -13.79
C GLN A 89 14.20 -6.53 -15.26
N LEU A 90 13.41 -7.47 -15.78
CA LEU A 90 13.47 -7.88 -17.20
C LEU A 90 13.04 -6.78 -18.17
N SER A 91 12.12 -5.90 -17.76
CA SER A 91 11.67 -4.76 -18.58
C SER A 91 12.64 -3.57 -18.60
N SER A 92 13.68 -3.61 -17.77
CA SER A 92 14.71 -2.56 -17.67
C SER A 92 15.99 -2.88 -18.45
N LEU A 93 16.01 -4.01 -19.16
CA LEU A 93 17.07 -4.47 -20.07
C LEU A 93 16.70 -4.15 -21.52
#